data_AF-A0A327TPN3-F1
#
_entry.id   AF-A0A327TPN3-F1
#
_cell.length_a   1.000
_cell.length_b   1.000
_cell.length_c   1.000
_cell.angle_alpha   90.00
_cell.angle_beta   90.00
_cell.angle_gamma   90.00
#
_symmetry.space_group_name_H-M   'P 1'
#
loop_
_entity.id
_entity.type
_entity.pdbx_description
1 polymer ?
#
loop_
_entity_poly.entity_id
_entity_poly.type
_entity_poly.pdbx_seq_one_letter_code
_entity_poly.pdbx_strand_id
1 'polypeptide(L)'
;MSIKDLTSASAMEEALREYDSLGGHAFRTKHGFGPSTQYYLSHADLLYDAKAIAGVAYGYQHQATGPLSNTQFHGGEAATNPVLRAMGFKVLNSHTETVEEEREWRLAVWRNLLERRNSSGLVTTDAVRSVGAYGNYRGIWVDKARTQRIHPHGVTIGLKHTGHHYPDDLSESGALYHYPSTKLPSRDLAEVNATKAAAELQLPLFVITQHGDFRGVHLAWVEGWEDESDLFLVSFGETPPVQVLDRDRSEEQPFQLEGNRRQRRSGTVVTRPDQARFKLEVFQRYGPRCPFSGISVPQMIEAAHLRGDADGGSSDARNGLPMNAALHRAFDAHLFAINPDTLTAEARPGGPSLESMGIVHPKLALERSPHPEALRWRYDEWLRRTGQQGEAAADQ
;
A
#
# COMPACT_ATOMS: atom_id res chain seq x y z
N MET A 1 44.61 -18.67 -8.90
CA MET A 1 43.78 -17.74 -9.70
C MET A 1 42.95 -16.94 -8.73
N SER A 2 43.01 -15.62 -8.82
CA SER A 2 42.40 -14.74 -7.83
C SER A 2 41.43 -13.78 -8.51
N ILE A 3 40.27 -13.54 -7.91
CA ILE A 3 39.35 -12.49 -8.39
C ILE A 3 40.02 -11.10 -8.40
N LYS A 4 41.09 -10.92 -7.62
CA LYS A 4 41.92 -9.70 -7.62
C LYS A 4 42.58 -9.39 -8.96
N ASP A 5 42.70 -10.38 -9.85
CA ASP A 5 43.30 -10.19 -11.16
C ASP A 5 42.29 -9.59 -12.16
N LEU A 6 41.00 -9.50 -11.82
CA LEU A 6 39.98 -8.81 -12.62
C LEU A 6 40.22 -7.29 -12.58
N THR A 7 40.52 -6.70 -13.73
CA THR A 7 40.81 -5.26 -13.87
C THR A 7 40.17 -4.63 -15.12
N SER A 8 39.63 -5.44 -16.02
CA SER A 8 39.07 -5.00 -17.30
C SER A 8 37.64 -4.47 -17.16
N ALA A 9 37.46 -3.18 -17.43
CA ALA A 9 36.14 -2.56 -17.51
C ALA A 9 35.30 -3.13 -18.67
N SER A 10 35.92 -3.40 -19.84
CA SER A 10 35.20 -3.96 -20.98
C SER A 10 34.68 -5.36 -20.70
N ALA A 11 35.41 -6.17 -19.93
CA ALA A 11 34.97 -7.50 -19.52
C ALA A 11 33.77 -7.44 -18.55
N MET A 12 33.73 -6.43 -17.67
CA MET A 12 32.57 -6.16 -16.82
C MET A 12 31.35 -5.78 -17.65
N GLU A 13 31.51 -4.88 -18.63
CA GLU A 13 30.42 -4.49 -19.52
C GLU A 13 29.90 -5.68 -20.37
N GLU A 14 30.79 -6.57 -20.83
CA GLU A 14 30.38 -7.79 -21.54
C GLU A 14 29.54 -8.71 -20.66
N ALA A 15 29.94 -8.92 -19.41
CA ALA A 15 29.17 -9.72 -18.45
C ALA A 15 27.80 -9.10 -18.14
N LEU A 16 27.73 -7.77 -17.98
CA LEU A 16 26.46 -7.05 -17.78
C LEU A 16 25.55 -7.19 -19.00
N ARG A 17 26.07 -6.97 -20.22
CA ARG A 17 25.32 -7.13 -21.47
C ARG A 17 24.78 -8.56 -21.64
N GLU A 18 25.59 -9.57 -21.30
CA GLU A 18 25.14 -10.96 -21.33
C GLU A 18 24.01 -11.21 -20.31
N TYR A 19 24.14 -10.68 -19.09
CA TYR A 19 23.10 -10.80 -18.06
C TYR A 19 21.78 -10.19 -18.52
N ASP A 20 21.80 -9.00 -19.11
CA ASP A 20 20.60 -8.32 -19.60
C ASP A 20 19.96 -9.05 -20.79
N SER A 21 20.79 -9.59 -21.68
CA SER A 21 20.30 -10.36 -22.84
C SER A 21 19.67 -11.69 -22.46
N LEU A 22 20.24 -12.42 -21.49
CA LEU A 22 19.74 -13.75 -21.08
C LEU A 22 18.64 -13.66 -20.02
N GLY A 23 18.69 -12.62 -19.18
CA GLY A 23 17.96 -12.55 -17.93
C GLY A 23 18.68 -13.32 -16.79
N GLY A 24 18.44 -12.89 -15.55
CA GLY A 24 19.20 -13.35 -14.39
C GLY A 24 19.17 -14.86 -14.17
N HIS A 25 17.99 -15.49 -14.19
CA HIS A 25 17.87 -16.93 -14.03
C HIS A 25 18.69 -17.72 -15.07
N ALA A 26 18.59 -17.36 -16.34
CA ALA A 26 19.30 -18.05 -17.42
C ALA A 26 20.80 -17.79 -17.36
N PHE A 27 21.22 -16.55 -17.09
CA PHE A 27 22.63 -16.19 -16.89
C PHE A 27 23.28 -17.01 -15.77
N ARG A 28 22.63 -17.06 -14.62
CA ARG A 28 23.11 -17.83 -13.46
C ARG A 28 23.18 -19.33 -13.75
N THR A 29 22.17 -19.88 -14.40
CA THR A 29 22.13 -21.30 -14.77
C THR A 29 23.24 -21.65 -15.76
N LYS A 30 23.46 -20.82 -16.78
CA LYS A 30 24.52 -21.00 -17.78
C LYS A 30 25.91 -21.04 -17.15
N HIS A 31 26.15 -20.17 -16.17
CA HIS A 31 27.48 -19.98 -15.56
C HIS A 31 27.66 -20.69 -14.21
N GLY A 32 26.68 -21.47 -13.76
CA GLY A 32 26.78 -22.27 -12.53
C GLY A 32 26.72 -21.47 -11.22
N PHE A 33 25.94 -20.38 -11.20
CA PHE A 33 25.72 -19.54 -10.03
C PHE A 33 24.31 -19.69 -9.44
N GLY A 34 24.19 -19.45 -8.13
CA GLY A 34 22.91 -19.20 -7.46
C GLY A 34 22.61 -17.69 -7.39
N PRO A 35 21.37 -17.30 -7.08
CA PRO A 35 21.04 -15.89 -6.85
C PRO A 35 21.84 -15.33 -5.67
N SER A 36 22.21 -14.06 -5.74
CA SER A 36 22.84 -13.37 -4.63
C SER A 36 21.89 -13.32 -3.43
N THR A 37 22.44 -13.53 -2.25
CA THR A 37 21.69 -13.40 -1.01
C THR A 37 21.95 -12.06 -0.33
N GLN A 38 23.12 -11.46 -0.54
CA GLN A 38 23.57 -10.30 0.22
C GLN A 38 24.07 -9.14 -0.64
N TYR A 39 25.01 -9.38 -1.57
CA TYR A 39 25.66 -8.27 -2.30
C TYR A 39 25.23 -8.17 -3.75
N TYR A 40 24.90 -6.93 -4.15
CA TYR A 40 24.39 -6.62 -5.47
C TYR A 40 25.24 -5.54 -6.12
N LEU A 41 25.63 -5.76 -7.36
CA LEU A 41 26.25 -4.74 -8.18
C LEU A 41 25.15 -3.81 -8.68
N SER A 42 25.32 -2.50 -8.50
CA SER A 42 24.40 -1.47 -8.99
C SER A 42 25.04 -0.76 -10.18
N HIS A 43 24.39 -0.80 -11.34
CA HIS A 43 24.84 -0.12 -12.55
C HIS A 43 23.65 0.29 -13.41
N ALA A 44 23.56 1.57 -13.78
CA ALA A 44 22.43 2.13 -14.54
C ALA A 44 21.06 1.75 -13.94
N ASP A 45 20.90 1.97 -12.63
CA ASP A 45 19.71 1.61 -11.84
C ASP A 45 19.30 0.12 -11.81
N LEU A 46 20.03 -0.74 -12.50
CA LEU A 46 19.87 -2.18 -12.46
C LEU A 46 20.73 -2.80 -11.34
N LEU A 47 20.18 -3.86 -10.75
CA LEU A 47 20.83 -4.68 -9.75
C LEU A 47 21.19 -6.05 -10.34
N TYR A 48 22.42 -6.48 -10.08
CA TYR A 48 22.98 -7.74 -10.57
C TYR A 48 23.62 -8.54 -9.44
N ASP A 49 23.67 -9.86 -9.61
CA ASP A 49 24.37 -10.75 -8.70
C ASP A 49 25.89 -10.47 -8.73
N ALA A 50 26.42 -9.78 -7.72
CA ALA A 50 27.80 -9.25 -7.75
C ALA A 50 28.85 -10.33 -8.02
N LYS A 51 28.70 -11.50 -7.38
CA LYS A 51 29.62 -12.63 -7.56
C LYS A 51 29.53 -13.25 -8.96
N ALA A 52 28.31 -13.39 -9.50
CA ALA A 52 28.11 -13.99 -10.81
C ALA A 52 28.68 -13.09 -11.92
N ILE A 53 28.41 -11.78 -11.86
CA ILE A 53 28.97 -10.81 -12.82
C ILE A 53 30.50 -10.83 -12.76
N ALA A 54 31.10 -10.75 -11.57
CA ALA A 54 32.55 -10.74 -11.43
C ALA A 54 33.20 -12.02 -11.96
N GLY A 55 32.57 -13.19 -11.76
CA GLY A 55 33.11 -14.47 -12.20
C GLY A 55 33.06 -14.64 -13.72
N VAL A 56 32.00 -14.15 -14.36
CA VAL A 56 31.84 -14.15 -15.82
C VAL A 56 32.76 -13.10 -16.46
N ALA A 57 32.85 -11.90 -15.89
CA ALA A 57 33.79 -10.87 -16.34
C ALA A 57 35.24 -11.35 -16.27
N TYR A 58 35.61 -12.10 -15.23
CA TYR A 58 36.93 -12.74 -15.18
C TYR A 58 37.18 -13.65 -16.39
N GLY A 59 36.18 -14.42 -16.81
CA GLY A 59 36.27 -15.29 -17.98
C GLY A 59 36.43 -14.53 -19.29
N TYR A 60 35.73 -13.40 -19.46
CA TYR A 60 35.90 -12.53 -20.62
C TYR A 60 37.31 -11.93 -20.68
N GLN A 61 37.87 -11.52 -19.55
CA GLN A 61 39.25 -11.03 -19.47
C GLN A 61 40.28 -12.14 -19.70
N HIS A 62 40.03 -13.34 -19.17
CA HIS A 62 40.95 -14.48 -19.18
C HIS A 62 40.38 -15.63 -20.01
N GLN A 63 40.24 -15.42 -21.33
CA GLN A 63 39.61 -16.37 -22.25
C GLN A 63 40.22 -17.79 -22.20
N ALA A 64 41.52 -17.91 -21.94
CA ALA A 64 42.20 -19.20 -21.81
C ALA A 64 41.74 -20.01 -20.58
N THR A 65 41.27 -19.32 -19.55
CA THR A 65 40.85 -19.89 -18.26
C THR A 65 39.33 -20.04 -18.18
N GLY A 66 38.58 -19.16 -18.86
CA GLY A 66 37.12 -19.10 -18.79
C GLY A 66 36.57 -18.55 -17.47
N PRO A 67 35.23 -18.50 -17.32
CA PRO A 67 34.58 -17.95 -16.12
C PRO A 67 34.98 -18.67 -14.85
N LEU A 68 35.12 -17.92 -13.75
CA LEU A 68 35.29 -18.53 -12.43
C LEU A 68 33.94 -18.99 -11.90
N SER A 69 33.79 -20.29 -11.63
CA SER A 69 32.59 -20.84 -10.99
C SER A 69 32.53 -20.52 -9.49
N ASN A 70 31.36 -20.70 -8.87
CA ASN A 70 31.11 -20.43 -7.46
C ASN A 70 32.15 -21.03 -6.49
N THR A 71 32.68 -22.22 -6.81
CA THR A 71 33.67 -22.97 -6.02
C THR A 71 35.11 -22.51 -6.24
N GLN A 72 35.40 -21.78 -7.32
CA GLN A 72 36.73 -21.29 -7.65
C GLN A 72 37.06 -19.93 -7.00
N PHE A 73 36.05 -19.23 -6.47
CA PHE A 73 36.22 -18.02 -5.67
C PHE A 73 36.81 -18.33 -4.29
N HIS A 74 38.11 -18.13 -4.12
CA HIS A 74 38.74 -18.15 -2.79
C HIS A 74 38.41 -16.84 -2.07
N GLY A 75 37.71 -16.93 -0.92
CA GLY A 75 37.33 -15.77 -0.09
C GLY A 75 35.92 -15.20 -0.35
N GLY A 76 35.13 -15.79 -1.24
CA GLY A 76 33.71 -15.47 -1.44
C GLY A 76 33.41 -14.00 -1.77
N GLU A 77 32.30 -13.48 -1.26
CA GLU A 77 31.84 -12.10 -1.49
C GLU A 77 32.79 -11.06 -0.87
N ALA A 78 33.42 -11.38 0.27
CA ALA A 78 34.39 -10.53 0.95
C ALA A 78 35.63 -10.20 0.09
N ALA A 79 36.01 -11.12 -0.82
CA ALA A 79 37.10 -10.90 -1.77
C ALA A 79 36.66 -10.18 -3.06
N THR A 80 35.39 -10.31 -3.45
CA THR A 80 34.86 -9.78 -4.72
C THR A 80 34.50 -8.30 -4.63
N ASN A 81 33.85 -7.90 -3.53
CA ASN A 81 33.33 -6.53 -3.37
C ASN A 81 34.42 -5.44 -3.40
N PRO A 82 35.61 -5.62 -2.79
CA PRO A 82 36.69 -4.62 -2.89
C PRO A 82 37.19 -4.43 -4.32
N VAL A 83 37.24 -5.50 -5.13
CA VAL A 83 37.66 -5.44 -6.54
C VAL A 83 36.65 -4.64 -7.35
N LEU A 84 35.36 -4.97 -7.23
CA LEU A 84 34.28 -4.24 -7.93
C LEU A 84 34.27 -2.75 -7.57
N ARG A 85 34.46 -2.42 -6.29
CA ARG A 85 34.54 -1.03 -5.82
C ARG A 85 35.78 -0.30 -6.34
N ALA A 86 36.94 -0.97 -6.39
CA ALA A 86 38.17 -0.41 -6.94
C ALA A 86 38.05 -0.11 -8.45
N MET A 87 37.21 -0.88 -9.16
CA MET A 87 36.86 -0.64 -10.56
C MET A 87 35.79 0.45 -10.74
N GLY A 88 35.34 1.11 -9.67
CA GLY A 88 34.38 2.21 -9.70
C GLY A 88 32.92 1.80 -9.65
N PHE A 89 32.60 0.52 -9.46
CA PHE A 89 31.21 0.08 -9.34
C PHE A 89 30.66 0.22 -7.93
N LYS A 90 29.37 0.59 -7.83
CA LYS A 90 28.64 0.60 -6.56
C LYS A 90 28.20 -0.82 -6.22
N VAL A 91 28.56 -1.29 -5.03
CA VAL A 91 28.10 -2.58 -4.48
C VAL A 91 27.21 -2.31 -3.27
N LEU A 92 25.94 -2.69 -3.38
CA LEU A 92 24.93 -2.59 -2.34
C LEU A 92 24.90 -3.86 -1.48
N ASN A 93 24.54 -3.70 -0.21
CA ASN A 93 24.30 -4.78 0.73
C ASN A 93 22.80 -4.82 1.04
N SER A 94 22.13 -5.94 0.77
CA SER A 94 20.72 -6.12 1.12
C SER A 94 20.51 -6.34 2.62
N HIS A 95 21.54 -6.79 3.34
CA HIS A 95 21.49 -6.99 4.80
C HIS A 95 21.80 -5.68 5.51
N THR A 96 20.76 -4.87 5.63
CA THR A 96 20.73 -3.53 6.19
C THR A 96 20.63 -3.60 7.72
N GLU A 97 21.28 -2.66 8.42
CA GLU A 97 21.27 -2.59 9.89
C GLU A 97 20.41 -1.43 10.39
N THR A 98 20.23 -0.38 9.57
CA THR A 98 19.41 0.79 9.90
C THR A 98 18.17 0.91 9.02
N VAL A 99 17.24 1.75 9.45
CA VAL A 99 16.02 2.07 8.70
C VAL A 99 16.37 2.79 7.40
N GLU A 100 17.32 3.72 7.45
CA GLU A 100 17.77 4.50 6.30
C GLU A 100 18.40 3.60 5.23
N GLU A 101 19.26 2.66 5.63
CA GLU A 101 19.86 1.69 4.73
C GLU A 101 18.81 0.78 4.07
N GLU A 102 17.82 0.30 4.84
CA GLU A 102 16.71 -0.49 4.29
C GLU A 102 15.85 0.31 3.33
N ARG A 103 15.61 1.60 3.62
CA ARG A 103 14.89 2.50 2.71
C ARG A 103 15.66 2.65 1.40
N GLU A 104 16.96 2.94 1.46
CA GLU A 104 17.82 3.06 0.28
C GLU A 104 17.84 1.77 -0.54
N TRP A 105 17.94 0.62 0.13
CA TRP A 105 17.89 -0.70 -0.50
C TRP A 105 16.56 -0.91 -1.25
N ARG A 106 15.42 -0.66 -0.61
CA ARG A 106 14.10 -0.82 -1.25
C ARG A 106 13.91 0.13 -2.42
N LEU A 107 14.40 1.36 -2.35
CA LEU A 107 14.36 2.30 -3.48
C LEU A 107 15.27 1.87 -4.64
N ALA A 108 16.44 1.28 -4.36
CA ALA A 108 17.29 0.68 -5.39
C ALA A 108 16.61 -0.53 -6.06
N VAL A 109 15.95 -1.37 -5.26
CA VAL A 109 15.12 -2.47 -5.77
C VAL A 109 14.00 -1.96 -6.67
N TRP A 110 13.31 -0.88 -6.28
CA TRP A 110 12.26 -0.27 -7.09
C TRP A 110 12.78 0.19 -8.46
N ARG A 111 13.87 0.96 -8.50
CA ARG A 111 14.47 1.42 -9.76
C ARG A 111 14.89 0.26 -10.65
N ASN A 112 15.50 -0.77 -10.08
CA ASN A 112 15.83 -1.99 -10.82
C ASN A 112 14.59 -2.68 -11.41
N LEU A 113 13.47 -2.72 -10.68
CA LEU A 113 12.25 -3.34 -11.18
C LEU A 113 11.59 -2.49 -12.26
N LEU A 114 11.68 -1.16 -12.20
CA LEU A 114 11.22 -0.27 -13.27
C LEU A 114 11.97 -0.54 -14.57
N GLU A 115 13.30 -0.59 -14.53
CA GLU A 115 14.14 -0.83 -15.72
C GLU A 115 13.96 -2.24 -16.30
N ARG A 116 13.51 -3.21 -15.50
CA ARG A 116 13.24 -4.59 -15.95
C ARG A 116 11.83 -4.80 -16.50
N ARG A 117 11.00 -3.75 -16.57
CA ARG A 117 9.63 -3.87 -17.12
C ARG A 117 9.67 -4.14 -18.61
N ASN A 118 8.83 -5.06 -19.06
CA ASN A 118 8.56 -5.24 -20.48
C ASN A 118 7.64 -4.11 -21.02
N SER A 119 7.30 -4.18 -22.30
CA SER A 119 6.40 -3.22 -22.96
C SER A 119 5.01 -3.11 -22.35
N SER A 120 4.59 -4.10 -21.56
CA SER A 120 3.30 -4.10 -20.83
C SER A 120 3.45 -3.61 -19.38
N GLY A 121 4.61 -3.11 -18.98
CA GLY A 121 4.87 -2.64 -17.62
C GLY A 121 5.06 -3.75 -16.58
N LEU A 122 5.23 -5.01 -17.01
CA LEU A 122 5.35 -6.16 -16.13
C LEU A 122 6.80 -6.66 -16.05
N VAL A 123 7.16 -7.28 -14.93
CA VAL A 123 8.48 -7.90 -14.71
C VAL A 123 8.37 -9.41 -14.59
N THR A 124 9.46 -10.13 -14.83
CA THR A 124 9.48 -11.60 -14.64
C THR A 124 9.41 -11.96 -13.16
N THR A 125 8.93 -13.17 -12.85
CA THR A 125 8.94 -13.67 -11.47
C THR A 125 10.35 -13.73 -10.87
N ASP A 126 11.37 -14.06 -11.67
CA ASP A 126 12.77 -14.08 -11.22
C ASP A 126 13.26 -12.68 -10.82
N ALA A 127 12.96 -11.66 -11.63
CA ALA A 127 13.40 -10.28 -11.36
C ALA A 127 12.93 -9.75 -10.00
N VAL A 128 11.72 -10.13 -9.56
CA VAL A 128 11.19 -9.74 -8.24
C VAL A 128 11.83 -10.56 -7.12
N ARG A 129 11.96 -11.88 -7.32
CA ARG A 129 12.46 -12.80 -6.29
C ARG A 129 13.95 -12.65 -6.04
N SER A 130 14.74 -12.42 -7.09
CA SER A 130 16.20 -12.34 -7.00
C SER A 130 16.69 -11.15 -6.18
N VAL A 131 15.85 -10.15 -5.95
CA VAL A 131 16.14 -8.96 -5.13
C VAL A 131 15.37 -8.95 -3.80
N GLY A 132 14.70 -10.05 -3.47
CA GLY A 132 14.00 -10.22 -2.19
C GLY A 132 12.74 -9.35 -2.01
N ALA A 133 12.22 -8.72 -3.07
CA ALA A 133 10.98 -7.94 -3.03
C ALA A 133 9.74 -8.81 -2.77
N TYR A 134 9.84 -10.12 -3.07
CA TYR A 134 8.75 -11.09 -2.88
C TYR A 134 9.32 -12.49 -2.62
N GLY A 135 8.79 -13.19 -1.62
CA GLY A 135 9.13 -14.58 -1.28
C GLY A 135 8.00 -15.59 -1.48
N ASN A 136 8.07 -16.75 -0.82
CA ASN A 136 7.00 -17.75 -0.81
C ASN A 136 6.09 -17.54 0.41
N TYR A 137 4.98 -16.82 0.22
CA TYR A 137 4.03 -16.53 1.28
C TYR A 137 2.61 -16.33 0.74
N ARG A 138 1.64 -16.24 1.66
CA ARG A 138 0.21 -16.00 1.36
C ARG A 138 -0.12 -14.58 1.82
N GLY A 139 -0.27 -13.64 0.90
CA GLY A 139 -0.72 -12.28 1.25
C GLY A 139 0.39 -11.31 1.68
N ILE A 140 1.09 -11.54 2.80
CA ILE A 140 2.10 -10.61 3.34
C ILE A 140 3.52 -11.22 3.37
N TRP A 141 4.52 -10.53 2.79
CA TRP A 141 5.94 -10.92 2.84
C TRP A 141 6.63 -10.25 4.01
N VAL A 142 7.23 -11.06 4.86
CA VAL A 142 8.18 -10.58 5.86
C VAL A 142 9.47 -11.36 5.71
N ASP A 143 10.52 -10.73 5.19
CA ASP A 143 11.87 -11.28 5.25
C ASP A 143 12.44 -11.04 6.65
N LYS A 144 11.94 -11.85 7.60
CA LYS A 144 12.28 -11.69 9.01
C LYS A 144 13.77 -11.89 9.25
N ALA A 145 14.42 -12.78 8.49
CA ALA A 145 15.86 -13.03 8.61
C ALA A 145 16.70 -11.77 8.37
N ARG A 146 16.25 -10.92 7.45
CA ARG A 146 16.88 -9.62 7.15
C ARG A 146 16.41 -8.52 8.10
N THR A 147 15.10 -8.32 8.17
CA THR A 147 14.48 -7.14 8.77
C THR A 147 14.35 -7.19 10.30
N GLN A 148 14.54 -8.35 10.94
CA GLN A 148 14.47 -8.44 12.41
C GLN A 148 15.57 -7.64 13.13
N ARG A 149 16.65 -7.31 12.42
CA ARG A 149 17.74 -6.44 12.92
C ARG A 149 17.28 -4.99 13.09
N ILE A 150 16.31 -4.57 12.28
CA ILE A 150 15.75 -3.21 12.27
C ILE A 150 14.57 -3.13 13.23
N HIS A 151 13.73 -4.17 13.27
CA HIS A 151 12.52 -4.20 14.09
C HIS A 151 12.23 -5.61 14.61
N PRO A 152 11.90 -5.84 15.89
CA PRO A 152 11.81 -7.19 16.49
C PRO A 152 10.76 -8.10 15.83
N HIS A 153 9.70 -7.54 15.27
CA HIS A 153 8.68 -8.30 14.54
C HIS A 153 9.07 -8.61 13.08
N GLY A 154 10.21 -8.10 12.61
CA GLY A 154 10.50 -7.93 11.20
C GLY A 154 9.73 -6.73 10.63
N VAL A 155 9.93 -6.49 9.33
CA VAL A 155 9.25 -5.43 8.59
C VAL A 155 8.71 -6.02 7.29
N THR A 156 7.44 -5.75 6.99
CA THR A 156 6.81 -6.17 5.74
C THR A 156 7.54 -5.56 4.54
N ILE A 157 7.81 -6.38 3.53
CA ILE A 157 8.48 -5.97 2.29
C ILE A 157 7.52 -5.93 1.11
N GLY A 158 6.54 -6.83 1.08
CA GLY A 158 5.65 -6.93 -0.06
C GLY A 158 4.27 -7.46 0.30
N LEU A 159 3.27 -6.97 -0.41
CA LEU A 159 1.88 -7.41 -0.31
C LEU A 159 1.50 -8.07 -1.62
N LYS A 160 0.98 -9.29 -1.55
CA LYS A 160 0.37 -9.96 -2.68
C LYS A 160 -1.07 -9.48 -2.78
N HIS A 161 -1.43 -8.94 -3.93
CA HIS A 161 -2.83 -8.71 -4.27
C HIS A 161 -3.33 -9.79 -5.24
N THR A 162 -4.42 -10.46 -4.89
CA THR A 162 -4.99 -11.59 -5.64
C THR A 162 -6.05 -11.20 -6.66
N GLY A 163 -6.51 -9.95 -6.68
CA GLY A 163 -7.53 -9.46 -7.62
C GLY A 163 -8.96 -9.90 -7.26
N HIS A 164 -9.18 -10.45 -6.07
CA HIS A 164 -10.37 -11.25 -5.75
C HIS A 164 -11.23 -10.74 -4.59
N HIS A 165 -10.93 -9.58 -4.00
CA HIS A 165 -11.65 -9.16 -2.80
C HIS A 165 -12.83 -8.25 -3.17
N TYR A 166 -12.67 -7.02 -3.67
CA TYR A 166 -13.80 -6.18 -4.12
C TYR A 166 -13.45 -5.20 -5.26
N PRO A 167 -14.44 -4.68 -6.02
CA PRO A 167 -14.21 -3.68 -7.07
C PRO A 167 -13.52 -2.39 -6.59
N ASP A 168 -13.66 -2.08 -5.30
CA ASP A 168 -13.14 -0.85 -4.66
C ASP A 168 -11.83 -1.07 -3.88
N ASP A 169 -11.31 -2.30 -3.80
CA ASP A 169 -10.09 -2.62 -3.03
C ASP A 169 -8.79 -2.23 -3.74
N LEU A 170 -8.87 -1.91 -5.03
CA LEU A 170 -7.75 -1.44 -5.82
C LEU A 170 -8.19 -0.28 -6.70
N SER A 171 -7.60 0.88 -6.48
CA SER A 171 -7.58 1.97 -7.44
C SER A 171 -6.22 2.03 -8.13
N GLU A 172 -6.10 2.89 -9.14
CA GLU A 172 -4.80 3.23 -9.72
C GLU A 172 -3.83 3.84 -8.69
N SER A 173 -4.34 4.34 -7.56
CA SER A 173 -3.60 5.11 -6.57
C SER A 173 -3.36 4.39 -5.24
N GLY A 174 -3.95 3.22 -5.00
CA GLY A 174 -3.85 2.54 -3.72
C GLY A 174 -4.83 1.37 -3.53
N ALA A 175 -4.89 0.86 -2.30
CA ALA A 175 -5.67 -0.29 -1.91
C ALA A 175 -6.13 -0.21 -0.45
N LEU A 176 -7.33 -0.72 -0.17
CA LEU A 176 -7.68 -1.21 1.18
C LEU A 176 -7.25 -2.68 1.25
N TYR A 177 -6.33 -2.99 2.15
CA TYR A 177 -5.75 -4.31 2.28
C TYR A 177 -6.19 -4.97 3.59
N HIS A 178 -6.91 -6.09 3.49
CA HIS A 178 -7.38 -6.81 4.67
C HIS A 178 -6.25 -7.49 5.44
N TYR A 179 -6.36 -7.53 6.76
CA TYR A 179 -5.46 -8.33 7.59
C TYR A 179 -5.54 -9.80 7.18
N PRO A 180 -4.45 -10.56 7.31
CA PRO A 180 -4.49 -11.99 7.10
C PRO A 180 -5.44 -12.62 8.12
N SER A 181 -6.37 -13.44 7.61
CA SER A 181 -7.28 -14.24 8.44
C SER A 181 -7.12 -15.70 8.04
N THR A 182 -6.26 -16.42 8.76
CA THR A 182 -5.93 -17.81 8.49
C THR A 182 -6.16 -18.70 9.72
N LYS A 183 -5.90 -20.00 9.58
CA LYS A 183 -5.95 -20.94 10.71
C LYS A 183 -4.76 -20.81 11.66
N LEU A 184 -3.91 -19.79 11.51
CA LEU A 184 -2.69 -19.57 12.28
C LEU A 184 -2.67 -18.15 12.89
N PRO A 185 -3.48 -17.87 13.92
CA PRO A 185 -3.66 -16.50 14.43
C PRO A 185 -2.37 -15.81 14.91
N SER A 186 -1.44 -16.55 15.53
CA SER A 186 -0.16 -15.98 15.96
C SER A 186 0.73 -15.56 14.79
N ARG A 187 0.61 -16.24 13.64
CA ARG A 187 1.32 -15.86 12.42
C ARG A 187 0.66 -14.64 11.80
N ASP A 188 -0.67 -14.63 11.72
CA ASP A 188 -1.44 -13.50 11.19
C ASP A 188 -1.11 -12.21 11.97
N LEU A 189 -1.12 -12.28 13.31
CA LEU A 189 -0.73 -11.16 14.18
C LEU A 189 0.73 -10.70 13.92
N ALA A 190 1.65 -11.63 13.67
CA ALA A 190 3.04 -11.28 13.36
C ALA A 190 3.15 -10.55 12.01
N GLU A 191 2.40 -10.97 11.00
CA GLU A 191 2.33 -10.32 9.69
C GLU A 191 1.66 -8.93 9.77
N VAL A 192 0.61 -8.77 10.59
CA VAL A 192 0.00 -7.47 10.91
C VAL A 192 1.03 -6.54 11.58
N ASN A 193 1.69 -6.99 12.64
CA ASN A 193 2.67 -6.18 13.37
C ASN A 193 3.88 -5.79 12.51
N ALA A 194 4.36 -6.68 11.63
CA ALA A 194 5.42 -6.35 10.67
C ALA A 194 4.97 -5.31 9.64
N THR A 195 3.68 -5.26 9.31
CA THR A 195 3.11 -4.29 8.36
C THR A 195 2.91 -2.93 9.02
N LYS A 196 2.45 -2.89 10.28
CA LYS A 196 2.45 -1.66 11.10
C LYS A 196 3.86 -1.09 11.27
N ALA A 197 4.85 -1.96 11.52
CA ALA A 197 6.25 -1.55 11.60
C ALA A 197 6.76 -0.89 10.31
N ALA A 198 6.32 -1.35 9.13
CA ALA A 198 6.68 -0.72 7.86
C ALA A 198 6.14 0.72 7.76
N ALA A 199 4.92 0.96 8.25
CA ALA A 199 4.32 2.29 8.30
C ALA A 199 5.07 3.20 9.29
N GLU A 200 5.28 2.74 10.52
CA GLU A 200 5.92 3.50 11.61
C GLU A 200 7.36 3.89 11.28
N LEU A 201 8.10 3.00 10.61
CA LEU A 201 9.47 3.25 10.15
C LEU A 201 9.54 4.02 8.82
N GLN A 202 8.39 4.34 8.21
CA GLN A 202 8.30 4.93 6.87
C GLN A 202 9.18 4.18 5.87
N LEU A 203 8.96 2.87 5.75
CA LEU A 203 9.62 2.01 4.79
C LEU A 203 8.63 1.64 3.68
N PRO A 204 8.96 1.89 2.40
CA PRO A 204 8.06 1.53 1.32
C PRO A 204 7.99 0.00 1.20
N LEU A 205 6.91 -0.51 0.61
CA LEU A 205 6.72 -1.92 0.30
C LEU A 205 6.38 -2.10 -1.18
N PHE A 206 6.38 -3.36 -1.64
CA PHE A 206 6.03 -3.72 -3.01
C PHE A 206 4.66 -4.40 -3.05
N VAL A 207 3.69 -3.80 -3.73
CA VAL A 207 2.40 -4.47 -4.01
C VAL A 207 2.52 -5.24 -5.32
N ILE A 208 2.31 -6.55 -5.25
CA ILE A 208 2.56 -7.50 -6.33
C ILE A 208 1.25 -8.11 -6.83
N THR A 209 0.96 -7.95 -8.12
CA THR A 209 -0.14 -8.61 -8.84
C THR A 209 0.40 -9.73 -9.73
N GLN A 210 -0.39 -10.79 -9.96
CA GLN A 210 0.02 -11.92 -10.78
C GLN A 210 -0.58 -11.86 -12.19
N HIS A 211 0.27 -11.97 -13.21
CA HIS A 211 -0.10 -12.00 -14.62
C HIS A 211 0.63 -13.16 -15.32
N GLY A 212 0.18 -14.40 -15.09
CA GLY A 212 0.90 -15.59 -15.54
C GLY A 212 2.31 -15.69 -14.93
N ASP A 213 3.33 -15.79 -15.78
CA ASP A 213 4.74 -15.81 -15.35
C ASP A 213 5.31 -14.44 -14.98
N PHE A 214 4.53 -13.38 -15.23
CA PHE A 214 4.89 -12.00 -14.97
C PHE A 214 4.19 -11.44 -13.74
N ARG A 215 4.73 -10.32 -13.24
CA ARG A 215 4.24 -9.61 -12.07
C ARG A 215 4.05 -8.13 -12.39
N GLY A 216 2.92 -7.57 -11.97
CA GLY A 216 2.81 -6.13 -11.79
C GLY A 216 3.41 -5.77 -10.43
N VAL A 217 4.16 -4.69 -10.36
CA VAL A 217 4.81 -4.23 -9.12
C VAL A 217 4.57 -2.75 -8.94
N HIS A 218 4.01 -2.37 -7.80
CA HIS A 218 3.86 -0.98 -7.39
C HIS A 218 4.71 -0.73 -6.15
N LEU A 219 5.45 0.39 -6.13
CA LEU A 219 5.96 0.95 -4.89
C LEU A 219 4.80 1.53 -4.10
N ALA A 220 4.72 1.21 -2.82
CA ALA A 220 3.61 1.60 -1.99
C ALA A 220 4.01 1.88 -0.55
N TRP A 221 3.09 2.51 0.18
CA TRP A 221 3.25 2.88 1.57
C TRP A 221 2.00 2.46 2.35
N VAL A 222 2.20 1.95 3.56
CA VAL A 222 1.08 1.76 4.50
C VAL A 222 0.79 3.14 5.09
N GLU A 223 -0.33 3.73 4.70
CA GLU A 223 -0.76 5.04 5.22
C GLU A 223 -1.38 4.93 6.61
N GLY A 224 -1.97 3.78 6.94
CA GLY A 224 -2.64 3.58 8.22
C GLY A 224 -3.40 2.26 8.32
N TRP A 225 -4.12 2.09 9.42
CA TRP A 225 -4.91 0.89 9.68
C TRP A 225 -6.08 1.13 10.63
N GLU A 226 -7.02 0.18 10.65
CA GLU A 226 -8.13 0.14 11.59
C GLU A 226 -8.31 -1.32 12.05
N ASP A 227 -8.14 -1.53 13.35
CA ASP A 227 -7.99 -2.87 13.94
C ASP A 227 -9.32 -3.61 14.10
N GLU A 228 -10.45 -2.93 14.29
CA GLU A 228 -11.76 -3.58 14.41
C GLU A 228 -12.29 -4.12 13.07
N SER A 229 -11.88 -3.49 11.96
CA SER A 229 -12.26 -3.89 10.60
C SER A 229 -11.22 -4.78 9.92
N ASP A 230 -10.09 -5.05 10.56
CA ASP A 230 -8.97 -5.79 9.97
C ASP A 230 -8.50 -5.15 8.65
N LEU A 231 -8.24 -3.83 8.64
CA LEU A 231 -7.90 -3.06 7.43
C LEU A 231 -6.58 -2.31 7.54
N PHE A 232 -5.78 -2.40 6.48
CA PHE A 232 -4.71 -1.45 6.16
C PHE A 232 -5.16 -0.53 5.01
N LEU A 233 -4.75 0.73 5.06
CA LEU A 233 -4.75 1.63 3.91
C LEU A 233 -3.36 1.67 3.29
N VAL A 234 -3.28 1.37 2.01
CA VAL A 234 -2.02 1.32 1.25
C VAL A 234 -2.12 2.26 0.07
N SER A 235 -1.18 3.19 -0.09
CA SER A 235 -1.13 4.09 -1.27
C SER A 235 0.04 3.76 -2.18
N PHE A 236 -0.16 3.93 -3.48
CA PHE A 236 0.86 3.68 -4.49
C PHE A 236 1.58 4.98 -4.84
N GLY A 237 2.90 4.92 -4.98
CA GLY A 237 3.72 6.05 -5.37
C GLY A 237 5.05 6.11 -4.63
N GLU A 238 5.84 7.14 -4.95
CA GLU A 238 7.18 7.32 -4.40
C GLU A 238 7.22 8.25 -3.18
N THR A 239 6.12 8.96 -2.92
CA THR A 239 6.03 9.91 -1.81
C THR A 239 5.54 9.20 -0.54
N PRO A 240 6.31 9.24 0.56
CA PRO A 240 5.86 8.69 1.83
C PRO A 240 4.66 9.47 2.39
N PRO A 241 3.78 8.83 3.18
CA PRO A 241 2.75 9.52 3.91
C PRO A 241 3.38 10.47 4.93
N VAL A 242 2.84 11.68 5.04
CA VAL A 242 3.30 12.71 5.99
C VAL A 242 3.09 12.24 7.43
N GLN A 243 1.99 11.51 7.67
CA GLN A 243 1.63 10.97 8.97
C GLN A 243 0.89 9.65 8.79
N VAL A 244 1.19 8.69 9.67
CA VAL A 244 0.47 7.42 9.74
C VAL A 244 -0.88 7.63 10.41
N LEU A 245 -1.94 7.14 9.77
CA LEU A 245 -3.31 7.08 10.27
C LEU A 245 -3.48 5.81 11.12
N ASP A 246 -2.99 5.84 12.35
CA ASP A 246 -3.06 4.76 13.34
C ASP A 246 -4.29 4.89 14.27
N ARG A 247 -4.88 6.09 14.36
CA ARG A 247 -6.04 6.41 15.19
C ARG A 247 -6.73 7.69 14.68
N ASP A 248 -7.96 7.91 15.13
CA ASP A 248 -8.65 9.18 14.90
C ASP A 248 -7.97 10.34 15.64
N ARG A 249 -7.57 11.37 14.88
CA ARG A 249 -7.03 12.65 15.37
C ARG A 249 -7.86 13.85 14.92
N SER A 250 -9.09 13.65 14.46
CA SER A 250 -9.93 14.71 13.90
C SER A 250 -10.16 15.89 14.86
N GLU A 251 -10.21 15.67 16.17
CA GLU A 251 -10.38 16.75 17.17
C GLU A 251 -9.10 17.54 17.43
N GLU A 252 -7.94 17.04 17.00
CA GLU A 252 -6.66 17.77 17.08
C GLU A 252 -6.58 18.87 15.99
N GLN A 253 -7.51 18.87 15.03
CA GLN A 253 -7.56 19.80 13.91
C GLN A 253 -8.90 20.55 13.84
N PRO A 254 -8.90 21.83 13.40
CA PRO A 254 -10.13 22.57 13.16
C PRO A 254 -11.03 21.85 12.15
N PHE A 255 -12.33 21.78 12.42
CA PHE A 255 -13.28 21.21 11.48
C PHE A 255 -13.38 22.05 10.20
N GLN A 256 -13.46 21.36 9.07
CA GLN A 256 -13.72 21.95 7.77
C GLN A 256 -14.85 21.17 7.10
N LEU A 257 -15.99 21.80 6.87
CA LEU A 257 -17.09 21.18 6.12
C LEU A 257 -16.77 21.07 4.62
N GLU A 258 -16.05 22.05 4.09
CA GLU A 258 -15.74 22.16 2.66
C GLU A 258 -14.38 21.57 2.33
N GLY A 259 -14.32 20.79 1.26
CA GLY A 259 -13.08 20.26 0.72
C GLY A 259 -12.25 21.34 0.02
N ASN A 260 -10.93 21.14 -0.03
CA ASN A 260 -10.01 22.11 -0.60
C ASN A 260 -10.03 22.08 -2.14
N ARG A 261 -10.96 22.83 -2.77
CA ARG A 261 -11.19 22.85 -4.23
C ARG A 261 -9.96 23.21 -5.08
N ARG A 262 -8.95 23.89 -4.52
CA ARG A 262 -7.74 24.32 -5.25
C ARG A 262 -6.84 23.15 -5.70
N GLN A 263 -6.84 22.01 -5.01
CA GLN A 263 -6.07 20.83 -5.42
C GLN A 263 -6.73 20.04 -6.58
N ARG A 264 -8.02 20.26 -6.85
CA ARG A 264 -8.81 19.43 -7.80
C ARG A 264 -8.74 19.86 -9.27
N ARG A 265 -8.06 20.97 -9.60
CA ARG A 265 -8.03 21.52 -10.97
C ARG A 265 -6.93 20.95 -11.89
N SER A 266 -6.15 19.97 -11.43
CA SER A 266 -5.14 19.29 -12.25
C SER A 266 -5.49 17.81 -12.40
N GLY A 267 -5.96 17.41 -13.58
CA GLY A 267 -5.96 16.00 -14.01
C GLY A 267 -7.30 15.28 -14.11
N THR A 268 -7.53 14.70 -15.28
CA THR A 268 -8.53 13.71 -15.72
C THR A 268 -8.91 12.68 -14.64
N VAL A 269 -10.22 12.43 -14.47
CA VAL A 269 -10.88 11.36 -13.67
C VAL A 269 -9.94 10.67 -12.65
N VAL A 270 -9.66 11.36 -11.54
CA VAL A 270 -8.91 10.81 -10.41
C VAL A 270 -9.84 9.90 -9.61
N THR A 271 -9.76 8.58 -9.80
CA THR A 271 -10.16 7.64 -8.76
C THR A 271 -9.35 7.91 -7.50
N ARG A 272 -10.06 8.08 -6.39
CA ARG A 272 -9.71 8.97 -5.27
C ARG A 272 -8.97 8.21 -4.16
N PRO A 273 -7.68 8.47 -3.90
CA PRO A 273 -7.05 8.09 -2.64
C PRO A 273 -7.88 8.55 -1.42
N ASP A 274 -8.61 9.65 -1.61
CA ASP A 274 -9.45 10.33 -0.62
C ASP A 274 -10.62 9.48 -0.07
N GLN A 275 -11.23 8.58 -0.85
CA GLN A 275 -12.40 7.80 -0.39
C GLN A 275 -12.01 6.63 0.52
N ALA A 276 -10.98 5.87 0.16
CA ALA A 276 -10.47 4.78 0.99
C ALA A 276 -9.92 5.34 2.31
N ARG A 277 -9.22 6.47 2.24
CA ARG A 277 -8.76 7.23 3.40
C ARG A 277 -9.92 7.71 4.28
N PHE A 278 -10.91 8.38 3.70
CA PHE A 278 -12.11 8.82 4.42
C PHE A 278 -12.80 7.66 5.13
N LYS A 279 -12.96 6.51 4.45
CA LYS A 279 -13.54 5.31 5.05
C LYS A 279 -12.75 4.84 6.27
N LEU A 280 -11.42 4.77 6.15
CA LEU A 280 -10.55 4.40 7.27
C LEU A 280 -10.71 5.36 8.45
N GLU A 281 -10.66 6.68 8.22
CA GLU A 281 -10.77 7.69 9.28
C GLU A 281 -12.17 7.68 9.94
N VAL A 282 -13.24 7.47 9.17
CA VAL A 282 -14.61 7.27 9.70
C VAL A 282 -14.68 6.02 10.58
N PHE A 283 -14.05 4.91 10.17
CA PHE A 283 -14.03 3.68 10.96
C PHE A 283 -13.18 3.84 12.23
N GLN A 284 -12.03 4.51 12.17
CA GLN A 284 -11.23 4.84 13.35
C GLN A 284 -12.00 5.70 14.36
N ARG A 285 -12.93 6.54 13.89
CA ARG A 285 -13.72 7.42 14.75
C ARG A 285 -14.94 6.73 15.36
N TYR A 286 -15.68 5.95 14.57
CA TYR A 286 -17.01 5.44 14.94
C TYR A 286 -17.11 3.91 15.04
N GLY A 287 -16.07 3.20 14.62
CA GLY A 287 -16.09 1.75 14.44
C GLY A 287 -16.86 1.30 13.19
N PRO A 288 -16.70 0.03 12.76
CA PRO A 288 -17.36 -0.52 11.58
C PRO A 288 -18.79 -1.00 11.84
N ARG A 289 -19.61 -0.18 12.51
CA ARG A 289 -21.01 -0.52 12.83
C ARG A 289 -21.95 0.57 12.35
N CYS A 290 -22.95 0.19 11.58
CA CYS A 290 -24.02 1.10 11.20
C CYS A 290 -24.87 1.44 12.44
N PRO A 291 -24.97 2.72 12.85
CA PRO A 291 -25.70 3.09 14.06
C PRO A 291 -27.21 2.91 13.92
N PHE A 292 -27.74 2.94 12.70
CA PHE A 292 -29.17 2.87 12.42
C PHE A 292 -29.70 1.44 12.27
N SER A 293 -28.93 0.57 11.60
CA SER A 293 -29.31 -0.85 11.39
C SER A 293 -28.70 -1.80 12.42
N GLY A 294 -27.62 -1.40 13.09
CA GLY A 294 -26.85 -2.24 14.00
C GLY A 294 -25.91 -3.24 13.34
N ILE A 295 -25.93 -3.37 11.99
CA ILE A 295 -25.02 -4.24 11.23
C ILE A 295 -23.58 -3.83 11.49
N SER A 296 -22.73 -4.80 11.79
CA SER A 296 -21.29 -4.61 12.09
C SER A 296 -20.38 -5.54 11.29
N VAL A 297 -20.86 -6.06 10.15
CA VAL A 297 -20.04 -6.85 9.22
C VAL A 297 -19.26 -5.86 8.35
N PRO A 298 -17.93 -5.68 8.51
CA PRO A 298 -17.20 -4.58 7.88
C PRO A 298 -17.36 -4.51 6.36
N GLN A 299 -17.48 -5.66 5.70
CA GLN A 299 -17.69 -5.78 4.25
C GLN A 299 -19.05 -5.22 3.78
N MET A 300 -20.02 -5.07 4.70
CA MET A 300 -21.33 -4.49 4.41
C MET A 300 -21.41 -2.99 4.74
N ILE A 301 -20.35 -2.42 5.33
CA ILE A 301 -20.31 -1.04 5.81
C ILE A 301 -19.50 -0.14 4.87
N GLU A 302 -20.07 1.02 4.60
CA GLU A 302 -19.53 2.11 3.82
C GLU A 302 -19.42 3.36 4.71
N ALA A 303 -18.60 4.32 4.30
CA ALA A 303 -18.55 5.64 4.92
C ALA A 303 -19.44 6.59 4.12
N ALA A 304 -20.61 6.91 4.68
CA ALA A 304 -21.54 7.85 4.10
C ALA A 304 -21.14 9.28 4.47
N HIS A 305 -21.00 10.14 3.48
CA HIS A 305 -20.75 11.56 3.71
C HIS A 305 -22.04 12.25 4.16
N LEU A 306 -21.93 13.19 5.10
CA LEU A 306 -23.01 14.12 5.43
C LEU A 306 -23.11 15.20 4.35
N ARG A 307 -22.00 15.86 4.03
CA ARG A 307 -21.85 16.65 2.80
C ARG A 307 -21.03 15.88 1.78
N GLY A 308 -21.68 15.48 0.69
CA GLY A 308 -21.06 14.70 -0.37
C GLY A 308 -19.99 15.47 -1.14
N ASP A 309 -19.09 14.72 -1.78
CA ASP A 309 -18.02 15.30 -2.59
C ASP A 309 -18.52 16.17 -3.75
N ALA A 310 -19.62 15.74 -4.40
CA ALA A 310 -20.26 16.50 -5.49
C ALA A 310 -20.75 17.88 -5.04
N ASP A 311 -21.05 18.02 -3.74
CA ASP A 311 -21.47 19.28 -3.10
C ASP A 311 -20.30 20.04 -2.47
N GLY A 312 -19.06 19.56 -2.67
CA GLY A 312 -17.84 20.15 -2.15
C GLY A 312 -17.55 19.82 -0.69
N GLY A 313 -18.07 18.71 -0.16
CA GLY A 313 -17.73 18.23 1.18
C GLY A 313 -16.27 17.86 1.34
N SER A 314 -15.78 17.93 2.58
CA SER A 314 -14.45 17.47 2.98
C SER A 314 -14.43 15.96 3.30
N SER A 315 -13.23 15.40 3.36
CA SER A 315 -12.96 14.06 3.88
C SER A 315 -12.66 14.04 5.38
N ASP A 316 -13.07 15.06 6.13
CA ASP A 316 -12.97 15.04 7.60
C ASP A 316 -13.88 13.94 8.14
N ALA A 317 -13.38 13.06 9.01
CA ALA A 317 -14.16 11.96 9.58
C ALA A 317 -15.46 12.44 10.25
N ARG A 318 -15.49 13.66 10.79
CA ARG A 318 -16.69 14.26 11.40
C ARG A 318 -17.77 14.67 10.38
N ASN A 319 -17.44 14.69 9.09
CA ASN A 319 -18.35 14.83 7.95
C ASN A 319 -18.86 13.45 7.45
N GLY A 320 -18.65 12.37 8.20
CA GLY A 320 -19.03 11.01 7.81
C GLY A 320 -19.71 10.21 8.89
N LEU A 321 -20.36 9.11 8.48
CA LEU A 321 -20.92 8.08 9.35
C LEU A 321 -20.77 6.69 8.71
N PRO A 322 -20.46 5.63 9.49
CA PRO A 322 -20.56 4.27 8.99
C PRO A 322 -22.02 3.91 8.72
N MET A 323 -22.33 3.48 7.51
CA MET A 323 -23.67 3.01 7.12
C MET A 323 -23.57 1.71 6.35
N ASN A 324 -24.54 0.80 6.51
CA ASN A 324 -24.61 -0.33 5.59
C ASN A 324 -25.01 0.16 4.19
N ALA A 325 -24.58 -0.55 3.15
CA ALA A 325 -24.76 -0.11 1.76
C ALA A 325 -26.22 0.23 1.37
N ALA A 326 -27.21 -0.45 1.97
CA ALA A 326 -28.63 -0.16 1.74
C ALA A 326 -29.04 1.20 2.34
N LEU A 327 -28.65 1.50 3.59
CA LEU A 327 -28.98 2.78 4.21
C LEU A 327 -28.15 3.91 3.63
N HIS A 328 -26.90 3.69 3.23
CA HIS A 328 -26.13 4.71 2.52
C HIS A 328 -26.84 5.15 1.24
N ARG A 329 -27.29 4.19 0.41
CA ARG A 329 -28.10 4.48 -0.79
C ARG A 329 -29.42 5.19 -0.47
N ALA A 330 -30.12 4.78 0.60
CA ALA A 330 -31.34 5.45 1.03
C ALA A 330 -31.09 6.88 1.52
N PHE A 331 -29.98 7.09 2.22
CA PHE A 331 -29.53 8.39 2.68
C PHE A 331 -29.25 9.30 1.47
N ASP A 332 -28.42 8.86 0.54
CA ASP A 332 -28.07 9.58 -0.71
C ASP A 332 -29.29 9.92 -1.56
N ALA A 333 -30.28 9.02 -1.62
CA ALA A 333 -31.56 9.25 -2.30
C ALA A 333 -32.53 10.17 -1.53
N HIS A 334 -32.09 10.78 -0.42
CA HIS A 334 -32.87 11.66 0.44
C HIS A 334 -34.15 11.00 1.00
N LEU A 335 -34.12 9.68 1.23
CA LEU A 335 -35.27 8.96 1.81
C LEU A 335 -35.41 9.18 3.31
N PHE A 336 -34.33 9.57 3.99
CA PHE A 336 -34.33 10.01 5.37
C PHE A 336 -33.20 11.02 5.61
N ALA A 337 -33.28 11.75 6.72
CA ALA A 337 -32.20 12.59 7.24
C ALA A 337 -32.08 12.42 8.75
N ILE A 338 -31.06 13.05 9.35
CA ILE A 338 -30.84 13.05 10.80
C ILE A 338 -31.09 14.47 11.27
N ASN A 339 -32.07 14.66 12.14
CA ASN A 339 -32.35 15.96 12.74
C ASN A 339 -31.14 16.40 13.60
N PRO A 340 -30.53 17.56 13.33
CA PRO A 340 -29.29 17.97 13.98
C PRO A 340 -29.46 18.32 15.47
N ASP A 341 -30.68 18.63 15.90
CA ASP A 341 -30.97 19.03 17.28
C ASP A 341 -31.40 17.84 18.15
N THR A 342 -32.15 16.89 17.58
CA THR A 342 -32.62 15.69 18.31
C THR A 342 -31.76 14.45 18.08
N LEU A 343 -30.87 14.49 17.08
CA LEU A 343 -30.08 13.36 16.59
C LEU A 343 -30.92 12.14 16.23
N THR A 344 -32.17 12.36 15.81
CA THR A 344 -33.10 11.29 15.43
C THR A 344 -33.30 11.28 13.92
N ALA A 345 -33.35 10.08 13.34
CA ALA A 345 -33.65 9.89 11.94
C ALA A 345 -35.11 10.23 11.64
N GLU A 346 -35.34 10.95 10.54
CA GLU A 346 -36.66 11.35 10.06
C GLU A 346 -36.84 10.85 8.62
N ALA A 347 -37.95 10.16 8.36
CA ALA A 347 -38.27 9.66 7.03
C ALA A 347 -38.83 10.78 6.15
N ARG A 348 -38.56 10.70 4.84
CA ARG A 348 -39.15 11.60 3.84
C ARG A 348 -40.69 11.53 3.89
N PRO A 349 -41.40 12.66 3.95
CA PRO A 349 -42.86 12.66 3.83
C PRO A 349 -43.35 11.95 2.56
N GLY A 350 -44.35 11.10 2.69
CA GLY A 350 -44.86 10.27 1.58
C GLY A 350 -43.86 9.22 1.06
N GLY A 351 -42.72 9.05 1.71
CA GLY A 351 -41.72 8.03 1.42
C GLY A 351 -41.92 6.73 2.25
N PRO A 352 -40.98 5.78 2.12
CA PRO A 352 -40.94 4.60 2.97
C PRO A 352 -40.73 4.97 4.45
N SER A 353 -41.29 4.17 5.37
CA SER A 353 -41.04 4.34 6.81
C SER A 353 -39.60 3.99 7.18
N LEU A 354 -39.11 4.53 8.31
CA LEU A 354 -37.78 4.18 8.85
C LEU A 354 -37.61 2.66 9.00
N GLU A 355 -38.61 1.97 9.54
CA GLU A 355 -38.63 0.51 9.69
C GLU A 355 -38.51 -0.22 8.34
N SER A 356 -39.25 0.21 7.32
CA SER A 356 -39.19 -0.40 5.99
C SER A 356 -37.84 -0.21 5.29
N MET A 357 -37.08 0.82 5.68
CA MET A 357 -35.69 1.03 5.26
C MET A 357 -34.67 0.22 6.08
N GLY A 358 -35.10 -0.46 7.15
CA GLY A 358 -34.22 -1.21 8.05
C GLY A 358 -33.54 -0.35 9.13
N ILE A 359 -34.09 0.83 9.44
CA ILE A 359 -33.65 1.65 10.57
C ILE A 359 -34.35 1.14 11.83
N VAL A 360 -33.60 0.41 12.66
CA VAL A 360 -34.07 -0.16 13.93
C VAL A 360 -33.73 0.72 15.13
N HIS A 361 -32.70 1.55 14.98
CA HIS A 361 -32.24 2.51 15.99
C HIS A 361 -32.32 3.92 15.41
N PRO A 362 -33.48 4.60 15.49
CA PRO A 362 -33.65 5.90 14.84
C PRO A 362 -32.85 7.00 15.53
N LYS A 363 -32.54 6.88 16.82
CA LYS A 363 -31.70 7.83 17.54
C LYS A 363 -30.23 7.49 17.33
N LEU A 364 -29.47 8.44 16.78
CA LEU A 364 -28.03 8.34 16.62
C LEU A 364 -27.35 8.39 18.01
N ALA A 365 -26.95 7.23 18.51
CA ALA A 365 -26.23 7.08 19.77
C ALA A 365 -24.81 6.60 19.50
N LEU A 366 -23.87 7.54 19.51
CA LEU A 366 -22.44 7.30 19.30
C LEU A 366 -21.67 7.91 20.47
N GLU A 367 -20.53 7.31 20.84
CA GLU A 367 -19.63 7.89 21.85
C GLU A 367 -19.11 9.27 21.45
N ARG A 368 -18.95 9.47 20.14
CA ARG A 368 -18.51 10.72 19.52
C ARG A 368 -19.50 11.08 18.43
N SER A 369 -19.98 12.31 18.40
CA SER A 369 -20.94 12.76 17.38
C SER A 369 -20.23 13.23 16.11
N PRO A 370 -20.89 13.18 14.93
CA PRO A 370 -20.51 13.98 13.77
C PRO A 370 -20.54 15.47 14.08
N HIS A 371 -19.86 16.26 13.25
CA HIS A 371 -19.84 17.70 13.47
C HIS A 371 -21.23 18.30 13.26
N PRO A 372 -21.72 19.18 14.17
CA PRO A 372 -23.06 19.77 14.05
C PRO A 372 -23.30 20.51 12.73
N GLU A 373 -22.26 21.16 12.19
CA GLU A 373 -22.34 21.87 10.91
C GLU A 373 -22.60 20.92 9.72
N ALA A 374 -21.99 19.73 9.73
CA ALA A 374 -22.20 18.72 8.69
C ALA A 374 -23.61 18.11 8.76
N LEU A 375 -24.08 17.81 9.98
CA LEU A 375 -25.45 17.34 10.21
C LEU A 375 -26.48 18.37 9.74
N ARG A 376 -26.29 19.64 10.12
CA ARG A 376 -27.17 20.74 9.74
C ARG A 376 -27.20 20.93 8.23
N TRP A 377 -26.04 20.97 7.57
CA TRP A 377 -25.96 21.04 6.11
C TRP A 377 -26.75 19.92 5.44
N ARG A 378 -26.58 18.68 5.89
CA ARG A 378 -27.27 17.53 5.32
C ARG A 378 -28.78 17.57 5.55
N TYR A 379 -29.20 18.01 6.72
CA TYR A 379 -30.61 18.17 7.03
C TYR A 379 -31.26 19.27 6.18
N ASP A 380 -30.61 20.42 6.04
CA ASP A 380 -31.08 21.53 5.19
C ASP A 380 -31.16 21.12 3.71
N GLU A 381 -30.16 20.36 3.22
CA GLU A 381 -30.16 19.77 1.90
C GLU A 381 -31.39 18.87 1.71
N TRP A 382 -31.68 17.99 2.67
CA TRP A 382 -32.85 17.12 2.65
C TRP A 382 -34.16 17.91 2.64
N LEU A 383 -34.37 18.87 3.55
CA LEU A 383 -35.57 19.72 3.59
C LEU A 383 -35.83 20.41 2.25
N ARG A 384 -34.78 20.88 1.59
CA ARG A 384 -34.87 21.54 0.29
C ARG A 384 -35.21 20.56 -0.84
N ARG A 385 -34.73 19.31 -0.79
CA ARG A 385 -35.08 18.27 -1.76
C ARG A 385 -36.49 17.71 -1.55
N THR A 386 -37.00 17.73 -0.32
CA THR A 386 -38.32 17.21 0.04
C THR A 386 -39.43 18.27 0.05
N GLY A 387 -39.08 19.55 -0.14
CA GLY A 387 -40.03 20.66 -0.18
C GLY A 387 -40.47 21.18 1.18
N GLN A 388 -39.73 20.85 2.25
CA GLN A 388 -40.06 21.18 3.65
C GLN A 388 -39.39 22.45 4.19
N GLN A 389 -38.67 23.22 3.36
CA GLN A 389 -38.00 24.47 3.78
C GLN A 389 -38.95 25.53 4.40
N GLY A 390 -40.26 25.44 4.16
CA GLY A 390 -41.25 26.38 4.68
C GLY A 390 -41.93 26.00 6.00
N GLU A 391 -41.80 24.77 6.47
CA GLU A 391 -42.49 24.30 7.71
C GLU A 391 -41.63 24.51 8.97
N ALA A 392 -40.30 24.40 8.88
CA ALA A 392 -39.40 24.56 10.02
C ALA A 392 -39.31 26.01 10.56
N ALA A 393 -39.73 27.02 9.78
CA ALA A 393 -39.75 28.42 10.20
C ALA A 393 -41.07 28.83 10.89
N ALA A 394 -42.09 27.96 10.90
CA ALA A 394 -43.42 28.27 11.44
C ALA A 394 -43.62 27.88 12.91
N ASP A 395 -42.65 27.18 13.52
CA ASP A 395 -42.70 26.69 14.90
C ASP A 395 -41.72 27.42 15.86
N GLN A 396 -41.32 28.66 15.53
CA GLN A 396 -40.60 29.57 16.45
C GLN A 396 -41.50 30.68 16.98
#